data_AF-A0A4U6MXM0-F1
#
_entry.id   AF-A0A4U6MXM0-F1
#
_cell.length_a   1.000
_cell.length_b   1.000
_cell.length_c   1.000
_cell.angle_alpha   90.00
_cell.angle_beta   90.00
_cell.angle_gamma   90.00
#
_symmetry.space_group_name_H-M   'P 1'
#
loop_
_entity.id
_entity.type
_entity.pdbx_description
1 polymer ?
#
loop_
_entity_poly.entity_id
_entity_poly.type
_entity_poly.pdbx_seq_one_letter_code
_entity_poly.pdbx_strand_id
1 'polypeptide(L)' 'VLIPVVRRAQPGLLLTQRSVHLRKHAGQVAFPGGAVDSSDASLIAAALREAQ' A
#
# COMPACT_ATOMS: atom_id res chain seq x y z
N VAL A 1 -4.91 2.41 -2.80
CA VAL A 1 -4.06 1.26 -2.43
C VAL A 1 -3.72 0.45 -3.67
N LEU A 2 -2.62 -0.31 -3.65
CA LEU A 2 -2.27 -1.27 -4.70
C LEU A 2 -2.58 -2.70 -4.26
N ILE A 3 -3.01 -3.54 -5.19
CA ILE A 3 -3.15 -4.99 -4.98
C ILE A 3 -2.03 -5.68 -5.78
N PRO A 4 -0.80 -5.73 -5.25
CA PRO A 4 0.34 -6.29 -5.96
C PRO A 4 0.26 -7.81 -6.06
N VAL A 5 0.34 -8.34 -7.28
CA VAL A 5 0.47 -9.77 -7.55
C VAL A 5 1.94 -10.12 -7.76
N VAL A 6 2.49 -10.97 -6.89
CA VAL A 6 3.88 -11.40 -6.93
C VAL A 6 4.02 -12.63 -7.81
N ARG A 7 4.96 -12.55 -8.77
CA ARG A 7 5.27 -13.66 -9.69
C ARG A 7 6.03 -14.76 -8.96
N ARG A 8 5.38 -15.91 -8.77
CA ARG A 8 5.94 -17.17 -8.24
C ARG A 8 5.10 -18.35 -8.76
N ALA A 9 5.53 -19.59 -8.52
CA ALA A 9 4.85 -20.80 -9.03
C ALA A 9 3.35 -20.86 -8.68
N GLN A 10 2.98 -20.42 -7.47
CA GLN A 10 1.60 -20.16 -7.08
C GLN A 10 1.46 -18.66 -6.79
N PRO A 11 0.81 -17.83 -7.61
CA PRO A 11 0.74 -16.38 -7.39
C PRO A 11 0.36 -15.99 -5.95
N GLY A 12 0.94 -14.90 -5.46
CA GLY A 12 0.68 -14.40 -4.11
C GLY A 12 0.40 -12.91 -4.12
N LEU A 13 -0.21 -12.41 -3.05
CA LEU A 13 -0.37 -10.99 -2.81
C LEU A 13 0.69 -10.51 -1.83
N LEU A 14 1.28 -9.34 -2.11
CA LEU A 14 2.12 -8.65 -1.15
C LEU A 14 1.23 -7.81 -0.22
N LEU A 15 1.42 -8.02 1.08
CA LEU A 15 0.77 -7.30 2.17
C LEU A 15 1.85 -6.66 3.04
N THR A 16 1.51 -5.56 3.71
CA THR A 16 2.38 -4.90 4.68
C THR A 16 1.77 -5.00 6.08
N GLN A 17 2.63 -5.03 7.09
CA GLN A 17 2.21 -4.74 8.45
C GLN A 17 2.45 -3.27 8.72
N ARG A 18 1.39 -2.54 9.09
CA ARG A 18 1.49 -1.11 9.37
C ARG A 18 2.31 -0.86 10.63
N SER A 19 3.14 0.19 10.62
CA SER A 19 3.93 0.58 11.79
C SER A 19 3.03 0.72 13.02
N VAL A 20 3.51 0.20 14.15
CA VAL A 20 2.82 0.24 15.44
C VAL A 20 2.67 1.66 15.98
N HIS A 21 3.44 2.61 15.45
CA HIS A 21 3.43 4.01 15.88
C HIS A 21 2.39 4.88 15.13
N LEU A 22 1.62 4.30 14.21
CA LEU A 22 0.62 5.06 13.47
C LEU A 22 -0.59 5.41 14.33
N ARG A 23 -1.07 6.65 14.21
CA ARG A 23 -2.29 7.10 14.91
C ARG A 23 -3.55 6.29 14.55
N LYS A 24 -3.58 5.72 13.35
CA LYS A 24 -4.71 4.93 12.84
C LYS A 24 -4.22 3.60 12.28
N HIS A 25 -4.95 2.54 12.60
CA HIS A 25 -4.72 1.18 12.07
C HIS A 25 -3.30 0.65 12.33
N ALA A 26 -2.71 0.99 13.48
CA ALA A 26 -1.40 0.50 13.89
C ALA A 26 -1.37 -1.04 13.95
N GLY A 27 -0.28 -1.64 13.45
CA GLY A 27 -0.06 -3.08 13.51
C GLY A 27 -0.93 -3.94 12.60
N GLN A 28 -1.92 -3.35 11.91
CA GLN A 28 -2.82 -4.09 11.01
C GLN A 28 -2.11 -4.53 9.74
N VAL A 29 -2.53 -5.69 9.20
CA VAL A 29 -2.16 -6.16 7.87
C VAL A 29 -2.98 -5.40 6.83
N ALA A 30 -2.32 -4.84 5.83
CA ALA A 30 -2.95 -4.02 4.80
C ALA A 30 -2.27 -4.19 3.44
N PHE A 31 -2.96 -3.74 2.40
CA PHE A 31 -2.33 -3.51 1.10
C PHE A 31 -1.44 -2.26 1.13
N PRO A 32 -0.35 -2.21 0.33
CA PRO A 32 0.44 -1.00 0.17
C PRO A 32 -0.40 0.19 -0.30
N GLY A 33 -0.12 1.35 0.26
CA GLY A 33 -0.79 2.60 -0.08
C GLY A 33 -1.08 3.47 1.14
N GLY A 34 -1.55 4.69 0.85
CA GLY A 34 -1.85 5.69 1.86
C GLY A 34 -2.80 6.75 1.34
N ALA A 35 -2.71 7.94 1.92
CA ALA A 35 -3.58 9.05 1.59
C ALA A 35 -3.20 9.66 0.23
N VAL A 36 -4.20 10.19 -0.46
CA VAL A 36 -3.98 11.01 -1.67
C VAL A 36 -3.50 12.38 -1.21
N ASP A 37 -2.44 12.86 -1.84
CA ASP A 37 -1.89 14.20 -1.68
C ASP A 37 -2.42 15.12 -2.79
N SER A 38 -2.51 16.42 -2.55
CA SER A 38 -2.96 17.39 -3.56
C SER A 38 -2.01 17.50 -4.76
N SER A 39 -0.76 17.06 -4.59
CA SER A 39 0.24 16.98 -5.66
C SER A 39 0.12 15.72 -6.53
N ASP A 40 -0.71 14.74 -6.15
CA ASP A 40 -0.87 13.52 -6.93
C ASP A 40 -1.66 13.79 -8.22
N ALA A 41 -1.05 13.48 -9.37
CA ALA A 41 -1.67 13.65 -10.68
C ALA A 41 -2.91 12.75 -10.90
N SER A 42 -3.05 11.67 -10.13
CA SER A 42 -4.20 10.76 -10.15
C SER A 42 -4.18 9.84 -8.92
N LEU A 43 -5.28 9.09 -8.72
CA LEU A 43 -5.35 8.04 -7.70
C LEU A 43 -4.31 6.92 -7.91
N ILE A 44 -3.97 6.63 -9.17
CA ILE A 44 -2.95 5.64 -9.52
C ILE A 44 -1.57 6.16 -9.11
N ALA A 45 -1.29 7.44 -9.38
CA ALA A 45 -0.04 8.08 -8.97
C ALA A 45 0.14 8.06 -7.44
N ALA A 46 -0.92 8.40 -6.69
CA ALA A 46 -0.92 8.30 -5.22
C ALA A 46 -0.60 6.88 -4.74
N ALA A 47 -1.23 5.87 -5.34
CA ALA A 47 -1.04 4.48 -4.95
C ALA A 47 0.39 3.98 -5.23
N LEU A 48 1.00 4.41 -6.34
CA LEU A 48 2.40 4.10 -6.66
C LEU A 48 3.39 4.82 -5.73
N ARG A 49 3.20 6.12 -5.49
CA ARG A 49 4.04 6.94 -4.60
C ARG A 49 4.07 6.37 -3.17
N GLU A 50 2.91 6.00 -2.64
CA GLU A 50 2.79 5.43 -1.28
C GLU A 50 3.35 4.00 -1.16
N ALA A 51 3.67 3.34 -2.27
CA ALA A 51 4.19 1.98 -2.30
C ALA A 51 5.70 1.89 -2.62
N GLN A 52 6.34 3.02 -2.90
CA GLN A 52 7.77 3.13 -3.22
C GLN A 52 8.63 3.21 -1.96
#